data_AF-A0A7R9T8Z9-F1
#
_entry.id   AF-A0A7R9T8Z9-F1
#
_cell.length_a   1.000
_cell.length_b   1.000
_cell.length_c   1.000
_cell.angle_alpha   90.00
_cell.angle_beta   90.00
_cell.angle_gamma   90.00
#
_symmetry.space_group_name_H-M   'P 1'
#
loop_
_entity.id
_entity.type
_entity.pdbx_description
1 polymer ?
#
loop_
_entity_poly.entity_id
_entity_poly.type
_entity_poly.pdbx_seq_one_letter_code
_entity_poly.pdbx_strand_id
1 'polypeptide(L)'
;TARIGVGVVAKTFLQYLGGMLSAATPTQFATTWHAILDAMEKLLKHAKSEELQEAVPEAVKNMLLVMSASGALAPGAPEGLWENTWKRAAAIDAGLTPSIVGAKG
;
A
#
# COMPACT_ATOMS: atom_id res chain seq x y z
N THR A 1 17.73 12.18 -4.48
CA THR A 1 17.16 11.65 -5.75
C THR A 1 16.31 10.40 -5.54
N ALA A 2 16.65 9.49 -4.60
CA ALA A 2 15.88 8.27 -4.33
C ALA A 2 14.49 8.51 -3.69
N ARG A 3 14.35 9.51 -2.79
CA ARG A 3 13.07 9.91 -2.19
C ARG A 3 12.02 10.38 -3.20
N ILE A 4 12.46 10.90 -4.34
CA ILE A 4 11.56 11.28 -5.43
C ILE A 4 10.94 10.03 -6.06
N GLY A 5 11.71 8.95 -6.27
CA GLY A 5 11.22 7.71 -6.87
C GLY A 5 10.11 7.04 -6.06
N VAL A 6 10.30 6.91 -4.75
CA VAL A 6 9.29 6.36 -3.83
C VAL A 6 8.03 7.24 -3.78
N GLY A 7 8.21 8.55 -3.67
CA GLY A 7 7.11 9.50 -3.66
C GLY A 7 6.32 9.51 -4.97
N VAL A 8 6.97 9.29 -6.11
CA VAL A 8 6.32 9.21 -7.43
C VAL A 8 5.48 7.94 -7.54
N VAL A 9 5.95 6.77 -7.08
CA VAL A 9 5.14 5.54 -7.10
C VAL A 9 3.86 5.71 -6.28
N ALA A 10 3.97 6.21 -5.06
CA ALA A 10 2.80 6.47 -4.22
C ALA A 10 1.85 7.49 -4.85
N LYS A 11 2.36 8.64 -5.32
CA LYS A 11 1.53 9.68 -5.97
C LYS A 11 0.85 9.17 -7.24
N THR A 12 1.57 8.43 -8.06
CA THR A 12 1.06 7.90 -9.34
C THR A 12 -0.04 6.89 -9.08
N PHE A 13 0.18 5.92 -8.19
CA PHE A 13 -0.84 4.95 -7.82
C PHE A 13 -2.11 5.63 -7.27
N LEU A 14 -1.95 6.58 -6.35
CA LEU A 14 -3.07 7.32 -5.76
C LEU A 14 -3.81 8.19 -6.78
N GLN A 15 -3.11 8.79 -7.74
CA GLN A 15 -3.73 9.54 -8.83
C GLN A 15 -4.62 8.65 -9.71
N TYR A 16 -4.24 7.40 -9.94
CA TYR A 16 -5.00 6.46 -10.75
C TYR A 16 -5.97 5.58 -9.96
N LEU A 17 -5.95 5.63 -8.61
CA LEU A 17 -6.75 4.79 -7.73
C LEU A 17 -8.24 4.83 -8.10
N GLY A 18 -8.82 6.02 -8.27
CA GLY A 18 -10.24 6.15 -8.61
C GLY A 18 -10.61 5.54 -9.97
N GLY A 19 -9.74 5.69 -10.98
CA GLY A 19 -9.94 5.06 -12.29
C GLY A 19 -9.83 3.55 -12.22
N MET A 20 -8.86 3.05 -11.45
CA MET A 20 -8.64 1.62 -11.25
C MET A 20 -9.83 0.96 -10.52
N LEU A 21 -10.36 1.61 -9.47
CA LEU A 21 -11.56 1.13 -8.77
C LEU A 21 -12.81 1.11 -9.64
N SER A 22 -12.90 1.98 -10.65
CA SER A 22 -14.06 2.09 -11.53
C SER A 22 -14.00 1.14 -12.74
N ALA A 23 -12.80 0.81 -13.21
CA ALA A 23 -12.60 0.09 -14.46
C ALA A 23 -12.09 -1.36 -14.28
N ALA A 24 -11.45 -1.67 -13.15
CA ALA A 24 -10.92 -3.01 -12.89
C ALA A 24 -11.92 -3.89 -12.14
N THR A 25 -11.85 -5.21 -12.37
CA THR A 25 -12.55 -6.16 -11.50
C THR A 25 -11.90 -6.17 -10.11
N PRO A 26 -12.63 -6.56 -9.04
CA PRO A 26 -12.05 -6.68 -7.70
C PRO A 26 -10.77 -7.54 -7.65
N THR A 27 -10.75 -8.64 -8.41
CA THR A 27 -9.58 -9.54 -8.54
C THR A 27 -8.39 -8.86 -9.20
N GLN A 28 -8.62 -8.10 -10.28
CA GLN A 28 -7.56 -7.34 -10.96
C GLN A 28 -6.99 -6.26 -10.04
N PHE A 29 -7.87 -5.54 -9.34
CA PHE A 29 -7.48 -4.53 -8.37
C PHE A 29 -6.58 -5.12 -7.28
N ALA A 30 -7.05 -6.21 -6.64
CA ALA A 30 -6.32 -6.88 -5.56
C ALA A 30 -4.95 -7.41 -6.02
N THR A 31 -4.89 -8.01 -7.22
CA THR A 31 -3.64 -8.51 -7.80
C THR A 31 -2.62 -7.40 -8.00
N THR A 32 -3.03 -6.28 -8.62
CA THR A 32 -2.15 -5.14 -8.85
C THR A 32 -1.71 -4.48 -7.54
N TRP A 33 -2.62 -4.32 -6.59
CA TRP A 33 -2.28 -3.78 -5.27
C TRP A 33 -1.25 -4.63 -4.54
N HIS A 34 -1.43 -5.96 -4.51
CA HIS A 34 -0.46 -6.87 -3.90
C HIS A 34 0.90 -6.81 -4.59
N ALA A 35 0.93 -6.67 -5.93
CA ALA A 35 2.18 -6.50 -6.66
C ALA A 35 2.92 -5.20 -6.30
N ILE A 36 2.19 -4.12 -5.99
CA ILE A 36 2.77 -2.86 -5.50
C ILE A 36 3.40 -3.07 -4.12
N LEU A 37 2.70 -3.72 -3.18
CA LEU A 37 3.26 -4.03 -1.86
C LEU A 37 4.52 -4.89 -1.98
N ASP A 38 4.54 -5.87 -2.88
CA ASP A 38 5.71 -6.72 -3.11
C ASP A 38 6.89 -5.94 -3.71
N ALA A 39 6.61 -4.97 -4.57
CA ALA A 39 7.63 -4.08 -5.09
C ALA A 39 8.21 -3.19 -3.97
N MET A 40 7.38 -2.68 -3.06
CA MET A 40 7.82 -1.87 -1.93
C MET A 40 8.65 -2.69 -0.92
N GLU A 41 8.24 -3.92 -0.59
CA GLU A 41 9.03 -4.83 0.26
C GLU A 41 10.40 -5.13 -0.37
N LYS A 42 10.42 -5.42 -1.67
CA LYS A 42 11.69 -5.63 -2.41
C LYS A 42 12.54 -4.36 -2.40
N LEU A 43 11.94 -3.19 -2.57
CA LEU A 43 12.67 -1.93 -2.55
C LEU A 43 13.31 -1.69 -1.18
N LEU A 44 12.57 -1.94 -0.09
CA LEU A 44 13.09 -1.84 1.27
C LEU A 44 14.25 -2.82 1.51
N LYS A 45 14.11 -4.08 1.09
CA LYS A 45 15.18 -5.10 1.21
C LYS A 45 16.50 -4.69 0.56
N HIS A 46 16.44 -3.91 -0.51
CA HIS A 46 17.63 -3.44 -1.24
C HIS A 46 18.00 -2.00 -0.89
N ALA A 47 17.30 -1.37 0.06
CA ALA A 47 17.55 0.00 0.45
C ALA A 47 18.88 0.12 1.23
N LYS A 48 19.84 0.83 0.65
CA LYS A 48 21.17 1.05 1.24
C LYS A 48 21.29 2.35 2.05
N SER A 49 20.31 3.25 1.95
CA SER A 49 20.29 4.52 2.68
C SER A 49 19.16 4.53 3.70
N GLU A 50 19.41 5.13 4.86
CA GLU A 50 18.40 5.39 5.89
C GLU A 50 17.21 6.17 5.30
N GLU A 51 17.49 7.16 4.43
CA GLU A 51 16.44 7.92 3.72
C GLU A 51 15.46 7.00 2.97
N LEU A 52 15.96 5.95 2.30
CA LEU A 52 15.11 5.04 1.54
C LEU A 52 14.41 4.02 2.46
N GLN A 53 15.09 3.61 3.53
CA GLN A 53 14.51 2.73 4.55
C GLN A 53 13.34 3.40 5.30
N GLU A 54 13.38 4.72 5.48
CA GLU A 54 12.26 5.49 6.05
C GLU A 54 11.18 5.84 5.02
N ALA A 55 11.58 6.21 3.80
CA ALA A 55 10.64 6.65 2.78
C ALA A 55 9.68 5.53 2.31
N VAL A 56 10.13 4.28 2.29
CA VAL A 56 9.33 3.14 1.82
C VAL A 56 8.14 2.84 2.75
N PRO A 57 8.32 2.61 4.06
CA PRO A 57 7.22 2.44 5.00
C PRO A 57 6.26 3.64 5.01
N GLU A 58 6.80 4.86 4.98
CA GLU A 58 5.99 6.08 4.99
C GLU A 58 5.13 6.20 3.72
N ALA A 59 5.65 5.83 2.55
CA ALA A 59 4.87 5.81 1.32
C ALA A 59 3.75 4.75 1.36
N VAL A 60 4.03 3.55 1.89
CA VAL A 60 3.04 2.48 2.04
C VAL A 60 1.93 2.91 3.00
N LYS A 61 2.29 3.50 4.15
CA LYS A 61 1.34 4.07 5.10
C LYS A 61 0.39 5.08 4.43
N ASN A 62 0.94 6.02 3.67
CA ASN A 62 0.14 7.02 2.97
C ASN A 62 -0.81 6.40 1.94
N MET A 63 -0.37 5.35 1.22
CA MET A 63 -1.26 4.62 0.30
C MET A 63 -2.38 3.88 1.03
N LEU A 64 -2.08 3.22 2.15
CA LEU A 64 -3.06 2.51 2.98
C LEU A 64 -4.13 3.47 3.54
N LEU A 65 -3.71 4.64 4.01
CA LEU A 65 -4.61 5.68 4.51
C LEU A 65 -5.58 6.16 3.43
N VAL A 66 -5.09 6.42 2.21
CA VAL A 66 -5.95 6.88 1.12
C VAL A 66 -6.88 5.77 0.63
N MET A 67 -6.40 4.53 0.51
CA MET A 67 -7.25 3.39 0.13
C MET A 67 -8.36 3.13 1.16
N SER A 68 -8.07 3.33 2.45
CA SER A 68 -9.11 3.23 3.47
C SER A 68 -10.11 4.39 3.39
N ALA A 69 -9.61 5.62 3.23
CA ALA A 69 -10.46 6.81 3.06
C ALA A 69 -11.35 6.73 1.81
N SER A 70 -10.92 6.04 0.76
CA SER A 70 -11.71 5.80 -0.45
C SER A 70 -12.69 4.61 -0.33
N GLY A 71 -12.70 3.90 0.81
CA GLY A 71 -13.49 2.68 1.01
C GLY A 71 -12.98 1.45 0.26
N ALA A 72 -11.82 1.53 -0.42
CA ALA A 72 -11.24 0.41 -1.16
C ALA A 72 -10.60 -0.62 -0.22
N LEU A 73 -10.11 -0.18 0.94
CA LEU A 73 -9.52 -1.04 1.96
C LEU A 73 -10.36 -0.99 3.24
N ALA A 74 -11.21 -1.99 3.42
CA ALA A 74 -12.07 -2.16 4.59
C ALA A 74 -12.19 -3.65 4.97
N PRO A 75 -12.54 -3.97 6.23
CA PRO A 75 -12.85 -5.34 6.63
C PRO A 75 -13.92 -5.96 5.72
N GLY A 76 -13.72 -7.21 5.30
CA GLY A 76 -14.64 -7.90 4.38
C GLY A 76 -14.51 -7.48 2.91
N ALA A 77 -13.47 -6.71 2.55
CA ALA A 77 -13.16 -6.41 1.15
C ALA A 77 -12.99 -7.72 0.33
N PRO A 78 -13.45 -7.75 -0.93
CA PRO A 78 -13.35 -8.94 -1.78
C PRO A 78 -11.91 -9.47 -1.90
N GLU A 79 -11.76 -10.73 -2.30
CA GLU A 79 -10.46 -11.34 -2.63
C GLU A 79 -9.48 -11.42 -1.45
N GLY A 80 -9.99 -11.32 -0.21
CA GLY A 80 -9.17 -11.25 0.99
C GLY A 80 -8.22 -10.04 0.97
N LEU A 81 -8.61 -8.97 0.28
CA LEU A 81 -7.78 -7.77 0.09
C LEU A 81 -7.33 -7.20 1.43
N TRP A 82 -8.23 -7.16 2.41
CA TRP A 82 -7.96 -6.65 3.74
C TRP A 82 -6.85 -7.44 4.44
N GLU A 83 -7.05 -8.75 4.61
CA GLU A 83 -6.15 -9.63 5.34
C GLU A 83 -4.77 -9.71 4.67
N ASN A 84 -4.75 -9.84 3.34
CA ASN A 84 -3.50 -9.92 2.58
C ASN A 84 -2.73 -8.59 2.59
N THR A 85 -3.43 -7.45 2.57
CA THR A 85 -2.79 -6.13 2.67
C THR A 85 -2.03 -6.02 3.99
N TRP A 86 -2.66 -6.33 5.11
CA TRP A 86 -2.02 -6.19 6.43
C TRP A 86 -0.90 -7.20 6.65
N LYS A 87 -1.04 -8.43 6.13
CA LYS A 87 0.03 -9.43 6.15
C LYS A 87 1.29 -8.94 5.44
N ARG A 88 1.14 -8.32 4.27
CA ARG A 88 2.28 -7.79 3.48
C ARG A 88 2.81 -6.47 4.05
N ALA A 89 1.93 -5.60 4.54
CA ALA A 89 2.34 -4.34 5.17
C ALA A 89 3.22 -4.58 6.42
N ALA A 90 2.86 -5.57 7.25
CA ALA A 90 3.67 -5.96 8.41
C ALA A 90 5.07 -6.48 8.05
N ALA A 91 5.27 -7.02 6.84
CA ALA A 91 6.58 -7.44 6.34
C ALA A 91 7.47 -6.26 5.89
N ILE A 92 6.85 -5.11 5.59
CA ILE A 92 7.55 -3.86 5.27
C ILE A 92 7.89 -3.12 6.56
N ASP A 93 6.92 -2.98 7.45
CA ASP A 93 7.11 -2.31 8.75
C ASP A 93 6.06 -2.86 9.74
N ALA A 94 6.53 -3.31 10.91
CA ALA A 94 5.68 -3.93 11.93
C ALA A 94 4.63 -2.97 12.53
N GLY A 95 4.82 -1.66 12.39
CA GLY A 95 3.86 -0.63 12.77
C GLY A 95 2.71 -0.45 11.79
N LEU A 96 2.79 -1.00 10.57
CA LEU A 96 1.72 -0.95 9.58
C LEU A 96 0.63 -1.98 9.90
N THR A 97 -0.28 -1.58 10.79
CA THR A 97 -1.38 -2.41 11.28
C THR A 97 -2.74 -1.76 10.98
N PRO A 98 -3.85 -2.52 11.01
CA PRO A 98 -5.20 -1.97 10.84
C PRO A 98 -5.55 -0.76 11.72
N SER A 99 -4.87 -0.61 12.86
CA SER A 99 -5.08 0.52 13.78
C SER A 99 -4.83 1.89 13.13
N ILE A 100 -3.94 1.97 12.13
CA ILE A 100 -3.59 3.24 11.46
C ILE A 100 -4.74 3.81 10.64
N VAL A 101 -5.68 2.96 10.20
CA VAL A 101 -6.86 3.37 9.42
C VAL A 101 -8.13 3.47 10.28
N GLY A 102 -8.00 3.35 11.61
CA GLY A 102 -9.13 3.45 12.53
C GLY A 102 -10.08 2.24 12.49
N ALA A 103 -9.70 1.14 11.85
CA ALA A 103 -10.44 -0.11 11.94
C ALA A 103 -10.28 -0.69 13.35
N LYS A 104 -11.22 -0.36 14.24
CA LYS A 104 -11.44 -1.14 15.45
C LYS A 104 -12.04 -2.47 14.98
N GLY A 105 -11.37 -3.56 15.34
CA GLY A 105 -11.76 -4.92 14.99
C GLY A 105 -13.16 -5.29 15.48
#